data_AF-A0A2V8R900-F1
#
_entry.id   AF-A0A2V8R900-F1
#
_cell.length_a   1.000
_cell.length_b   1.000
_cell.length_c   1.000
_cell.angle_alpha   90.00
_cell.angle_beta   90.00
_cell.angle_gamma   90.00
#
_symmetry.space_group_name_H-M   'P 1'
#
loop_
_entity.id
_entity.type
_entity.pdbx_description
1 polymer ?
#
loop_
_entity_poly.entity_id
_entity_poly.type
_entity_poly.pdbx_seq_one_letter_code
_entity_poly.pdbx_strand_id
1 'polypeptide(L)'
;MSVSIDDIIEQKVKECVAAELEPFRSLLLHLSNSGETPVEPLVDAPEAAAMLGLDVSTDEAKRRACQKVYYLTRIGLPYVRTGKRQKSFDPAAVRKWIAAGGIKRDDL
;
A
#
# COMPACT_ATOMS: atom_id res chain seq x y z
N MET A 1 18.96 21.35 -48.76
CA MET A 1 18.00 20.83 -47.77
C MET A 1 18.07 21.74 -46.57
N SER A 2 17.11 22.65 -46.40
CA SER A 2 17.06 23.58 -45.27
C SER A 2 16.38 22.89 -44.10
N VAL A 3 17.12 22.66 -43.01
CA VAL A 3 16.56 22.17 -41.74
C VAL A 3 15.61 23.24 -41.21
N SER A 4 14.35 22.88 -40.94
CA SER A 4 13.38 23.82 -40.41
C SER A 4 13.76 24.21 -38.98
N ILE A 5 13.54 25.47 -38.60
CA ILE A 5 13.70 25.92 -37.21
C ILE A 5 12.82 25.09 -36.27
N ASP A 6 11.65 24.65 -36.75
CA ASP A 6 10.74 23.79 -36.00
C ASP A 6 11.36 22.42 -35.68
N ASP A 7 12.11 21.83 -36.62
CA ASP A 7 12.80 20.56 -36.39
C ASP A 7 13.89 20.70 -35.31
N ILE A 8 14.59 21.84 -35.30
CA ILE A 8 15.63 22.16 -34.31
C ILE A 8 15.00 22.35 -32.93
N ILE A 9 13.87 23.05 -32.84
CA ILE A 9 13.15 23.26 -31.59
C ILE A 9 12.62 21.92 -31.06
N GLU A 10 12.00 21.10 -31.91
CA GLU A 10 11.46 19.81 -31.50
C GLU A 10 12.57 18.86 -31.02
N GLN A 11 13.72 18.86 -31.69
CA GLN A 11 14.87 18.07 -31.28
C GLN A 11 15.45 18.57 -29.94
N LYS A 12 15.54 19.89 -29.74
CA LYS A 12 16.03 20.46 -28.47
C LYS A 12 15.08 20.23 -27.30
N VAL A 13 13.77 20.29 -27.52
CA VAL A 13 12.77 19.96 -26.49
C VAL A 13 12.90 18.49 -26.08
N LYS A 14 13.07 17.58 -27.04
CA LYS A 14 13.30 16.15 -26.75
C LYS A 14 14.58 15.92 -25.95
N GLU A 15 15.67 16.61 -26.29
CA GLU A 15 16.94 16.54 -25.55
C GLU A 15 16.82 17.09 -24.13
N CYS A 16 16.15 18.22 -23.92
CA CYS A 16 15.94 18.78 -22.58
C CYS A 16 15.04 17.88 -21.71
N VAL A 17 13.94 17.38 -22.26
CA VAL A 17 13.03 16.47 -21.54
C VAL A 17 13.73 15.16 -21.20
N ALA A 18 14.56 14.63 -22.10
CA ALA A 18 15.36 13.44 -21.82
C ALA A 18 16.41 13.69 -20.72
N ALA A 19 17.10 14.83 -20.76
CA ALA A 19 18.11 15.20 -19.75
C ALA A 19 17.49 15.39 -18.36
N GLU A 20 16.26 15.92 -18.27
CA GLU A 20 15.53 16.07 -17.01
C GLU A 20 14.96 14.73 -16.48
N LEU A 21 14.65 13.78 -17.36
CA LEU A 21 14.07 12.48 -16.99
C LEU A 21 15.09 11.37 -16.74
N GLU A 22 16.31 11.46 -17.28
CA GLU A 22 17.41 10.49 -17.06
C GLU A 22 17.72 10.24 -15.57
N PRO A 23 17.80 11.25 -14.69
CA PRO A 23 18.02 11.04 -13.26
C PRO A 23 16.91 10.20 -12.61
N PHE A 24 15.66 10.38 -13.06
CA PHE A 24 14.51 9.65 -12.56
C PHE A 24 14.42 8.24 -13.13
N ARG A 25 14.89 8.01 -14.37
CA ARG A 25 14.98 6.66 -14.94
C ARG A 25 15.90 5.76 -14.14
N SER A 26 17.06 6.27 -13.74
CA SER A 26 17.98 5.56 -12.83
C SER A 26 17.30 5.22 -11.50
N LEU A 27 16.61 6.20 -10.89
CA LEU A 27 15.87 6.02 -9.64
C LEU A 27 14.74 4.98 -9.77
N LEU A 28 13.98 5.02 -10.87
CA LEU A 28 12.91 4.07 -11.16
C LEU A 28 13.45 2.66 -11.46
N LEU A 29 14.57 2.54 -12.17
CA LEU A 29 15.25 1.27 -12.43
C LEU A 29 15.85 0.66 -11.15
N HIS A 30 16.38 1.49 -10.26
CA HIS A 30 16.86 1.04 -8.95
C HIS A 30 15.70 0.57 -8.07
N LEU A 31 14.56 1.27 -8.08
CA LEU A 31 13.34 0.83 -7.38
C LEU A 31 12.71 -0.42 -8.00
N SER A 32 12.80 -0.60 -9.32
CA SER A 32 12.30 -1.82 -9.98
C SER A 32 13.21 -3.04 -9.77
N ASN A 33 14.52 -2.81 -9.62
CA ASN A 33 15.52 -3.87 -9.45
C ASN A 33 15.84 -4.18 -7.98
N SER A 34 15.41 -3.36 -7.01
CA SER A 34 15.63 -3.61 -5.58
C SER A 34 14.83 -4.82 -5.06
N GLY A 35 13.89 -5.36 -5.86
CA GLY A 35 13.03 -6.47 -5.41
C GLY A 35 12.14 -6.07 -4.22
N GLU A 36 12.07 -4.77 -3.90
CA GLU A 36 11.17 -4.23 -2.90
C GLU A 36 9.75 -4.46 -3.42
N THR A 37 9.12 -5.49 -2.87
CA THR A 37 7.71 -5.78 -3.05
C THR A 37 6.92 -4.48 -2.97
N PRO A 38 5.95 -4.24 -3.88
CA PRO A 38 5.17 -3.01 -3.87
C PRO A 38 4.68 -2.76 -2.44
N VAL A 39 5.06 -1.61 -1.88
CA VAL A 39 4.64 -1.21 -0.54
C VAL A 39 3.12 -1.06 -0.59
N GLU A 40 2.41 -2.09 -0.13
CA GLU A 40 0.95 -2.06 -0.08
C GLU A 40 0.53 -0.90 0.85
N PRO A 41 -0.44 -0.06 0.44
CA PRO A 41 -0.89 1.02 1.28
C PRO A 41 -1.47 0.47 2.58
N LEU A 42 -1.30 1.24 3.67
CA LEU A 42 -1.94 0.91 4.94
C LEU A 42 -3.45 0.91 4.78
N VAL A 43 -4.11 -0.09 5.35
CA VAL A 43 -5.55 -0.27 5.28
C VAL A 43 -6.23 0.09 6.60
N ASP A 44 -7.52 0.42 6.54
CA ASP A 44 -8.31 0.74 7.72
C ASP A 44 -8.88 -0.52 8.40
N ALA A 45 -9.47 -0.36 9.59
CA ALA A 45 -10.04 -1.47 10.36
C ALA A 45 -11.08 -2.33 9.60
N PRO A 46 -11.99 -1.78 8.75
CA PRO A 46 -12.93 -2.60 7.99
C PRO A 46 -12.24 -3.48 6.94
N GLU A 47 -11.22 -2.96 6.27
CA GLU A 47 -10.44 -3.69 5.26
C GLU A 47 -9.60 -4.77 5.92
N ALA A 48 -8.95 -4.47 7.04
CA ALA A 48 -8.28 -5.47 7.87
C ALA A 48 -9.25 -6.56 8.34
N ALA A 49 -10.49 -6.20 8.69
CA ALA A 49 -11.51 -7.17 9.08
C ALA A 49 -11.88 -8.13 7.93
N ALA A 50 -12.03 -7.60 6.71
CA ALA A 50 -12.27 -8.41 5.52
C ALA A 50 -11.11 -9.38 5.26
N MET A 51 -9.86 -8.93 5.43
CA MET A 51 -8.68 -9.80 5.31
C MET A 51 -8.64 -10.93 6.34
N LEU A 52 -9.20 -10.71 7.52
CA LEU A 52 -9.31 -11.71 8.58
C LEU A 52 -10.51 -12.66 8.35
N GLY A 53 -11.30 -12.45 7.30
CA GLY A 53 -12.49 -13.25 6.99
C GLY A 53 -13.73 -12.89 7.81
N LEU A 54 -13.75 -11.70 8.43
CA LEU A 54 -14.92 -11.22 9.18
C LEU A 54 -15.99 -10.69 8.23
N ASP A 55 -17.26 -10.85 8.63
CA ASP A 55 -18.38 -10.31 7.87
C ASP A 55 -18.39 -8.77 7.94
N VAL A 56 -18.35 -8.15 6.76
CA VAL A 56 -18.42 -6.69 6.54
C VAL A 56 -19.53 -6.32 5.55
N SER A 57 -20.48 -7.21 5.31
CA SER A 57 -21.54 -7.03 4.31
C SER A 57 -22.55 -5.94 4.69
N THR A 58 -22.82 -5.75 5.98
CA THR A 58 -23.77 -4.76 6.50
C THR A 58 -23.08 -3.76 7.43
N ASP A 59 -23.69 -2.60 7.66
CA ASP A 59 -23.13 -1.60 8.58
C ASP A 59 -23.03 -2.11 10.02
N GLU A 60 -23.96 -2.94 10.45
CA GLU A 60 -23.91 -3.56 11.76
C GLU A 60 -22.78 -4.61 11.85
N ALA A 61 -22.63 -5.43 10.81
CA ALA A 61 -21.53 -6.40 10.72
C ALA A 61 -20.17 -5.69 10.70
N LYS A 62 -20.01 -4.63 9.89
CA LYS A 62 -18.80 -3.78 9.87
C LYS A 62 -18.46 -3.23 11.24
N ARG A 63 -19.44 -2.73 12.01
CA ARG A 63 -19.18 -2.21 13.36
C ARG A 63 -18.65 -3.31 14.29
N ARG A 64 -19.27 -4.49 14.28
CA ARG A 64 -18.82 -5.65 15.07
C ARG A 64 -17.44 -6.12 14.64
N ALA A 65 -17.21 -6.21 13.33
CA ALA A 65 -15.94 -6.60 12.73
C ALA A 65 -14.80 -5.64 13.12
N CYS A 66 -15.03 -4.32 13.04
CA CYS A 66 -14.07 -3.32 13.48
C CYS A 66 -13.76 -3.42 14.98
N GLN A 67 -14.77 -3.59 15.84
CA GLN A 67 -14.55 -3.81 17.27
C GLN A 67 -13.68 -5.04 17.53
N LYS A 68 -13.91 -6.10 16.76
CA LYS A 68 -13.13 -7.33 16.81
C LYS A 68 -11.69 -7.11 16.38
N VAL A 69 -11.44 -6.40 15.28
CA VAL A 69 -10.08 -6.00 14.88
C VAL A 69 -9.36 -5.21 15.98
N TYR A 70 -10.04 -4.25 16.61
CA TYR A 70 -9.45 -3.50 17.73
C TYR A 70 -9.14 -4.38 18.94
N TYR A 71 -9.99 -5.36 19.25
CA TYR A 71 -9.68 -6.37 20.27
C TYR A 71 -8.46 -7.20 19.87
N LEU A 72 -8.38 -7.65 18.61
CA LEU A 72 -7.25 -8.43 18.09
C LEU A 72 -5.92 -7.66 18.20
N THR A 73 -5.92 -6.33 18.06
CA THR A 73 -4.70 -5.52 18.30
C THR A 73 -4.18 -5.57 19.74
N ARG A 74 -5.02 -5.96 20.71
CA ARG A 74 -4.58 -6.12 22.11
C ARG A 74 -3.90 -7.46 22.36
N ILE A 75 -4.19 -8.47 21.55
CA ILE A 75 -3.65 -9.82 21.69
C ILE A 75 -2.51 -10.12 20.71
N GLY A 76 -2.24 -9.23 19.74
CA GLY A 76 -1.04 -9.32 18.90
C GLY A 76 -1.21 -8.96 17.43
N LEU A 77 -2.40 -8.57 16.96
CA LEU A 77 -2.57 -8.14 15.56
C LEU A 77 -1.73 -6.87 15.29
N PRO A 78 -0.80 -6.90 14.32
CA PRO A 78 0.09 -5.78 14.02
C PRO A 78 -0.70 -4.60 13.49
N TYR A 79 -0.40 -3.40 14.00
CA TYR A 79 -1.00 -2.16 13.56
C TYR A 79 -0.01 -1.01 13.65
N VAL A 80 -0.22 0.00 12.82
CA VAL A 80 0.47 1.29 12.83
C VAL A 80 -0.47 2.33 13.43
N ARG A 81 0.03 3.09 14.40
CA ARG A 81 -0.73 4.18 14.99
C ARG A 81 -0.58 5.43 14.14
N THR A 82 -1.60 5.77 13.37
CA THR A 82 -1.64 6.94 12.47
C THR A 82 -2.22 8.20 13.15
N GLY A 83 -2.83 8.05 14.33
CA GLY A 83 -3.31 9.19 15.14
C GLY A 83 -3.58 8.85 16.59
N LYS A 84 -4.11 9.82 17.36
CA LYS A 84 -4.40 9.62 18.80
C LYS A 84 -5.38 8.46 19.03
N ARG A 85 -6.35 8.27 18.13
CA ARG A 85 -7.36 7.19 18.16
C ARG A 85 -7.42 6.35 16.89
N GLN A 86 -6.59 6.64 15.89
CA GLN A 86 -6.61 5.96 14.59
C GLN A 86 -5.51 4.91 14.53
N LYS A 87 -5.90 3.71 14.09
CA LYS A 87 -5.00 2.58 13.82
C LYS A 87 -5.21 2.17 12.38
N SER A 88 -4.11 2.01 11.66
CA SER A 88 -4.08 1.48 10.31
C SER A 88 -3.27 0.20 10.32
N PHE A 89 -3.45 -0.65 9.33
CA PHE A 89 -2.93 -2.01 9.32
C PHE A 89 -2.09 -2.19 8.06
N ASP A 90 -0.92 -2.81 8.21
CA ASP A 90 -0.13 -3.23 7.06
C ASP A 90 -0.69 -4.58 6.58
N PRO A 91 -1.26 -4.66 5.35
CA PRO A 91 -1.81 -5.89 4.82
C PRO A 91 -0.82 -7.06 4.84
N ALA A 92 0.47 -6.81 4.57
CA ALA A 92 1.49 -7.86 4.55
C ALA A 92 1.73 -8.40 5.97
N ALA A 93 1.77 -7.53 6.98
CA ALA A 93 1.88 -7.92 8.38
C ALA A 93 0.64 -8.70 8.85
N VAL A 94 -0.56 -8.28 8.45
CA VAL A 94 -1.81 -8.99 8.75
C VAL A 94 -1.80 -10.39 8.14
N ARG A 95 -1.43 -10.54 6.86
CA ARG A 95 -1.31 -11.86 6.21
C ARG A 95 -0.29 -12.76 6.90
N LYS A 96 0.87 -12.22 7.28
CA LYS A 96 1.90 -12.96 8.04
C LYS A 96 1.36 -13.42 9.39
N TRP A 97 0.62 -12.56 10.09
CA TRP A 97 0.03 -12.88 11.39
C TRP A 97 -1.04 -13.98 11.28
N ILE A 98 -1.88 -13.94 10.25
CA ILE A 98 -2.84 -15.02 9.94
C ILE A 98 -2.10 -16.32 9.64
N ALA A 99 -1.07 -16.29 8.79
CA ALA A 99 -0.28 -17.47 8.42
C ALA A 99 0.47 -18.09 9.60
N ALA A 100 0.86 -17.28 10.59
CA ALA A 100 1.46 -17.75 11.85
C ALA A 100 0.44 -18.38 12.83
N GLY A 101 -0.84 -18.49 12.45
CA GLY A 101 -1.91 -19.03 13.29
C GLY A 101 -2.46 -18.04 14.31
N GLY A 102 -2.27 -16.73 14.08
CA GLY A 102 -2.63 -15.66 15.01
C GLY A 102 -4.11 -15.59 15.38
N ILE A 103 -4.99 -16.15 14.55
CA ILE A 103 -6.41 -16.33 14.85
C ILE A 103 -6.68 -17.79 15.20
N LYS A 104 -7.14 -18.05 16.43
CA LYS A 104 -7.83 -19.31 16.71
C LYS A 104 -9.23 -19.23 16.14
N ARG A 105 -9.75 -20.33 15.57
CA ARG A 105 -11.11 -20.39 15.02
C ARG A 105 -12.19 -19.96 16.02
N ASP A 106 -11.95 -20.16 17.31
CA ASP A 106 -12.85 -19.77 18.40
C ASP A 106 -12.87 -18.24 18.66
N ASP A 107 -11.86 -17.52 18.16
CA ASP A 107 -11.74 -16.07 18.24
C ASP A 107 -12.30 -15.35 17.00
N LEU A 108 -12.81 -16.06 15.98
CA LEU A 108 -13.52 -15.53 14.77
C LEU A 108 -15.04 -15.50 14.92
#